data_AF-A0A2T1E375-F1
#
_entry.id   AF-A0A2T1E375-F1
#
_cell.length_a   1.000
_cell.length_b   1.000
_cell.length_c   1.000
_cell.angle_alpha   90.00
_cell.angle_beta   90.00
_cell.angle_gamma   90.00
#
_symmetry.space_group_name_H-M   'P 1'
#
loop_
_entity.id
_entity.type
_entity.pdbx_description
1 polymer ?
#
loop_
_entity_poly.entity_id
_entity_poly.type
_entity_poly.pdbx_seq_one_letter_code
_entity_poly.pdbx_strand_id
1 'polypeptide(L)'
;MRLSPTTCYYIRKLLCRFQGDVKGTAASKAVPTDALSNIDEVLQSLYPSVTEISSVIQRLESLVYLHKSIHAQTSLYANYVHELTKLEQQIFRLLAFRRLESD
;
A
#
# COMPACT_ATOMS: atom_id res chain seq x y z
N MET A 1 5.15 15.90 -8.82
CA MET A 1 3.88 15.16 -8.84
C MET A 1 3.61 14.64 -7.43
N ARG A 2 2.35 14.47 -7.04
CA ARG A 2 1.94 13.96 -5.71
C ARG A 2 0.80 12.97 -5.88
N LEU A 3 0.62 12.08 -4.92
CA LEU A 3 -0.56 11.21 -4.88
C LEU A 3 -1.83 12.03 -4.70
N SER A 4 -2.94 11.54 -5.24
CA SER A 4 -4.25 12.09 -4.96
C SER A 4 -4.57 11.96 -3.47
N PRO A 5 -5.25 12.94 -2.85
CA PRO A 5 -5.61 12.86 -1.43
C PRO A 5 -6.40 11.59 -1.09
N THR A 6 -7.23 11.12 -2.03
CA THR A 6 -8.04 9.92 -1.89
C THR A 6 -7.17 8.66 -1.84
N THR A 7 -6.17 8.54 -2.72
CA THR A 7 -5.25 7.42 -2.75
C THR A 7 -4.33 7.44 -1.55
N CYS A 8 -3.82 8.61 -1.16
CA CYS A 8 -3.04 8.79 0.07
C CYS A 8 -3.82 8.32 1.31
N TYR A 9 -5.08 8.76 1.46
CA TYR A 9 -5.95 8.32 2.55
C TYR A 9 -6.19 6.80 2.52
N TYR A 10 -6.42 6.24 1.32
CA TYR A 10 -6.69 4.81 1.17
C TYR A 10 -5.48 3.96 1.55
N ILE A 11 -4.28 4.33 1.10
CA ILE A 11 -3.03 3.65 1.47
C ILE A 11 -2.81 3.72 2.98
N ARG A 12 -3.00 4.88 3.61
CA ARG A 12 -2.92 5.00 5.08
C ARG A 12 -3.89 4.04 5.77
N LYS A 13 -5.13 3.94 5.28
CA LYS A 13 -6.12 3.00 5.81
C LYS A 13 -5.65 1.54 5.69
N LEU A 14 -5.08 1.16 4.54
CA LEU A 14 -4.51 -0.19 4.35
C LEU A 14 -3.34 -0.46 5.31
N LEU A 15 -2.43 0.51 5.47
CA LEU A 15 -1.29 0.39 6.39
C LEU A 15 -1.74 0.27 7.86
N CYS A 16 -2.74 1.05 8.28
CA CYS A 16 -3.31 0.94 9.62
C CYS A 16 -3.96 -0.44 9.86
N ARG A 17 -4.69 -0.96 8.87
CA ARG A 17 -5.27 -2.32 8.95
C ARG A 17 -4.18 -3.37 9.06
N PHE A 18 -3.14 -3.25 8.24
CA PHE A 18 -1.99 -4.14 8.26
C PHE A 18 -1.27 -4.11 9.62
N GLN A 19 -1.00 -2.93 10.20
CA GLN A 19 -0.43 -2.83 11.54
C GLN A 19 -1.33 -3.43 12.62
N GLY A 20 -2.65 -3.26 12.51
CA GLY A 20 -3.64 -3.85 13.42
C GLY A 20 -3.60 -5.38 13.43
N ASP A 21 -3.54 -6.00 12.25
CA ASP A 21 -3.41 -7.47 12.10
C ASP A 21 -2.04 -7.97 12.57
N VAL A 22 -0.99 -7.16 12.37
CA VAL A 22 0.38 -7.56 12.66
C VAL A 22 0.74 -7.40 14.14
N LYS A 23 -0.09 -6.77 15.00
CA LYS A 23 0.12 -6.74 16.46
C LYS A 23 0.20 -8.11 17.14
N GLY A 24 -0.14 -9.20 16.43
CA GLY A 24 0.07 -10.58 16.86
C GLY A 24 1.34 -11.28 16.34
N THR A 25 2.14 -10.66 15.46
CA THR A 25 3.33 -11.28 14.85
C THR A 25 4.54 -10.33 14.81
N ALA A 26 5.75 -10.87 14.84
CA ALA A 26 7.01 -10.12 14.90
C ALA A 26 7.25 -9.12 13.73
N ALA A 27 6.39 -9.12 12.70
CA ALA A 27 6.44 -8.20 11.58
C ALA A 27 5.94 -6.77 11.90
N SER A 28 5.48 -6.49 13.13
CA SER A 28 4.89 -5.20 13.54
C SER A 28 5.84 -4.00 13.42
N LYS A 29 7.15 -4.25 13.29
CA LYS A 29 8.17 -3.21 13.15
C LYS A 29 8.41 -2.77 11.69
N ALA A 30 7.73 -3.36 10.70
CA ALA A 30 8.08 -3.16 9.29
C ALA A 30 7.50 -1.89 8.66
N VAL A 31 6.53 -1.20 9.30
CA VAL A 31 5.93 0.02 8.75
C VAL A 31 6.51 1.25 9.47
N PRO A 32 7.52 1.97 8.91
CA PRO A 32 7.92 3.27 9.41
C PRO A 32 6.72 4.17 9.68
N THR A 33 6.66 4.69 10.91
CA THR A 33 5.66 5.66 11.38
C THR A 33 5.55 6.86 10.42
N ASP A 34 6.67 7.21 9.77
CA ASP A 34 6.77 8.30 8.80
C ASP A 34 5.85 8.13 7.59
N ALA A 35 5.55 6.90 7.19
CA ALA A 35 4.66 6.65 6.06
C ALA A 35 3.18 6.78 6.36
N LEU A 36 2.80 6.64 7.64
CA LEU A 36 1.45 7.00 8.07
C LEU A 36 1.30 8.52 8.07
N SER A 37 2.37 9.24 8.39
CA SER A 37 2.41 10.70 8.43
C SER A 37 2.44 11.32 7.03
N ASN A 38 3.37 10.91 6.16
CA ASN A 38 3.56 11.53 4.84
C ASN A 38 4.07 10.56 3.75
N ILE A 39 3.13 9.96 3.00
CA ILE A 39 3.46 9.03 1.91
C ILE A 39 4.26 9.72 0.79
N ASP A 40 3.99 11.00 0.49
CA ASP A 40 4.72 11.71 -0.57
C ASP A 40 6.20 11.86 -0.22
N GLU A 41 6.54 12.15 1.04
CA GLU A 41 7.94 12.24 1.50
C GLU A 41 8.64 10.88 1.46
N VAL A 42 7.92 9.81 1.80
CA VAL A 42 8.42 8.44 1.64
C VAL A 42 8.72 8.14 0.18
N LEU A 43 7.81 8.50 -0.74
CA LEU A 43 8.06 8.31 -2.18
C LEU A 43 9.23 9.14 -2.70
N GLN A 44 9.38 10.38 -2.24
CA GLN A 44 10.50 11.23 -2.63
C GLN A 44 11.85 10.73 -2.11
N SER A 45 11.87 10.12 -0.93
CA SER A 45 13.11 9.52 -0.39
C SER A 45 13.46 8.19 -1.08
N LEU A 46 12.46 7.40 -1.49
CA LEU A 46 12.66 6.13 -2.18
C LEU A 46 12.99 6.28 -3.68
N TYR A 47 12.44 7.31 -4.33
CA TYR A 47 12.56 7.53 -5.77
C TYR A 47 13.08 8.95 -6.04
N PRO A 48 14.41 9.16 -6.09
CA PRO A 48 15.00 10.48 -6.25
C PRO A 48 14.79 11.06 -7.66
N SER A 49 14.52 10.21 -8.65
CA SER A 49 14.25 10.64 -10.02
C SER A 49 12.79 11.06 -10.22
N VAL A 50 12.58 12.23 -10.83
CA VAL A 50 11.24 12.78 -11.13
C VAL A 50 10.45 11.87 -12.08
N THR A 51 11.11 11.17 -13.00
CA THR A 51 10.42 10.24 -13.92
C THR A 51 10.03 8.95 -13.21
N GLU A 52 10.88 8.44 -12.33
CA GLU A 52 10.62 7.23 -11.54
C GLU A 52 9.49 7.46 -10.55
N ILE A 53 9.53 8.55 -9.77
CA ILE A 53 8.47 8.88 -8.82
C ILE A 53 7.13 9.09 -9.54
N SER A 54 7.13 9.67 -10.73
CA SER A 54 5.91 9.86 -11.52
C SER A 54 5.31 8.53 -11.97
N SER A 55 6.15 7.59 -12.41
CA SER A 55 5.73 6.22 -12.75
C SER A 55 5.17 5.47 -11.54
N VAL A 56 5.83 5.59 -10.39
CA VAL A 56 5.39 4.95 -9.14
C VAL A 56 4.07 5.54 -8.65
N ILE A 57 3.89 6.86 -8.71
CA ILE A 57 2.63 7.53 -8.35
C ILE A 57 1.50 7.00 -9.24
N GLN A 58 1.68 6.98 -10.56
CA GLN A 58 0.66 6.46 -11.49
C GLN A 58 0.33 5.00 -11.21
N ARG A 59 1.34 4.19 -10.88
CA ARG A 59 1.16 2.79 -10.53
C ARG A 59 0.37 2.63 -9.23
N LEU A 60 0.68 3.41 -8.20
CA LEU A 60 -0.03 3.40 -6.92
C LEU A 60 -1.49 3.80 -7.06
N GLU A 61 -1.78 4.85 -7.82
CA GLU A 61 -3.15 5.26 -8.15
C GLU A 61 -3.93 4.11 -8.82
N SER A 62 -3.31 3.46 -9.80
CA SER A 62 -3.92 2.33 -10.52
C SER A 62 -4.19 1.13 -9.60
N LEU A 63 -3.23 0.78 -8.74
CA LEU A 63 -3.37 -0.34 -7.80
C LEU A 63 -4.45 -0.07 -6.76
N VAL A 64 -4.52 1.15 -6.23
CA VAL A 64 -5.56 1.54 -5.27
C VAL A 64 -6.93 1.55 -5.93
N TYR A 65 -7.03 2.04 -7.17
CA TYR A 65 -8.28 1.98 -7.92
C TYR A 65 -8.75 0.53 -8.11
N LEU A 66 -7.84 -0.37 -8.52
CA LEU A 66 -8.14 -1.79 -8.70
C LEU A 66 -8.55 -2.46 -7.38
N HIS A 67 -7.81 -2.20 -6.30
CA HIS A 67 -8.11 -2.74 -4.99
C HIS A 67 -9.49 -2.28 -4.51
N LYS A 68 -9.82 -0.99 -4.66
CA LYS A 68 -11.17 -0.47 -4.34
C LYS A 68 -12.26 -1.13 -5.17
N SER A 69 -12.01 -1.35 -6.46
CA SER A 69 -12.98 -1.95 -7.38
C SER A 69 -13.29 -3.41 -7.01
N ILE A 70 -12.25 -4.21 -6.74
CA ILE A 70 -12.41 -5.59 -6.30
C ILE A 70 -13.03 -5.65 -4.90
N HIS A 71 -12.61 -4.76 -3.99
CA HIS A 71 -13.16 -4.71 -2.63
C HIS A 71 -14.65 -4.35 -2.63
N ALA A 72 -15.13 -3.56 -3.59
CA ALA A 72 -16.56 -3.29 -3.74
C ALA A 72 -17.34 -4.53 -4.22
N GLN A 73 -16.67 -5.48 -4.89
CA GLN A 73 -17.26 -6.70 -5.45
C GLN A 73 -17.13 -7.91 -4.52
N THR A 74 -16.30 -7.84 -3.46
CA THR A 74 -16.04 -8.96 -2.52
C THR A 74 -17.27 -9.46 -1.75
N SER A 75 -18.40 -8.74 -1.75
CA SER A 75 -19.64 -9.26 -1.15
C SER A 75 -20.17 -10.50 -1.88
N LEU A 76 -19.69 -10.78 -3.10
CA LEU A 76 -20.23 -11.82 -3.96
C LEU A 76 -19.39 -13.11 -3.98
N TYR A 77 -18.07 -13.07 -3.72
CA TYR A 77 -17.22 -14.27 -3.83
C TYR A 77 -16.01 -14.27 -2.89
N ALA A 78 -15.81 -15.38 -2.18
CA ALA A 78 -14.68 -15.62 -1.27
C ALA A 78 -13.30 -15.68 -1.97
N ASN A 79 -13.27 -15.92 -3.30
CA ASN A 79 -12.02 -16.05 -4.06
C ASN A 79 -11.25 -14.74 -4.25
N TYR A 80 -11.87 -13.58 -4.05
CA TYR A 80 -11.21 -12.28 -4.23
C TYR A 80 -10.26 -11.88 -3.10
N VAL A 81 -10.31 -12.56 -1.95
CA VAL A 81 -9.41 -12.29 -0.81
C VAL A 81 -7.94 -12.46 -1.22
N HIS A 82 -7.65 -13.45 -2.05
CA HIS A 82 -6.29 -13.68 -2.53
C HIS A 82 -5.81 -12.59 -3.50
N GLU A 83 -6.70 -12.09 -4.36
CA GLU A 83 -6.36 -10.99 -5.26
C GLU A 83 -6.17 -9.65 -4.53
N LEU A 84 -7.03 -9.36 -3.55
CA LEU A 84 -6.87 -8.19 -2.69
C LEU A 84 -5.53 -8.23 -1.96
N THR A 85 -5.18 -9.39 -1.38
CA THR A 85 -3.89 -9.57 -0.70
C THR A 85 -2.71 -9.33 -1.64
N LYS A 86 -2.77 -9.82 -2.89
CA LYS A 86 -1.73 -9.58 -3.90
C LYS A 86 -1.59 -8.10 -4.24
N LEU A 87 -2.71 -7.38 -4.37
CA LEU A 87 -2.70 -5.94 -4.64
C LEU A 87 -2.14 -5.15 -3.46
N GLU A 88 -2.52 -5.49 -2.23
CA GLU A 88 -1.96 -4.89 -1.02
C GLU A 88 -0.43 -5.11 -0.95
N GLN A 89 0.05 -6.33 -1.22
CA GLN A 89 1.49 -6.62 -1.27
C GLN A 89 2.22 -5.79 -2.34
N GLN A 90 1.62 -5.54 -3.50
CA GLN A 90 2.22 -4.68 -4.53
C GLN A 90 2.28 -3.21 -4.08
N ILE A 91 1.21 -2.70 -3.47
CA ILE A 91 1.18 -1.33 -2.91
C ILE A 91 2.27 -1.19 -1.84
N PHE A 92 2.40 -2.18 -0.96
CA PHE A 92 3.38 -2.19 0.11
C PHE A 92 4.82 -2.25 -0.42
N ARG A 93 5.10 -3.10 -1.42
CA ARG A 93 6.43 -3.17 -2.06
C ARG A 93 6.87 -1.83 -2.67
N LEU A 94 5.96 -1.10 -3.32
CA LEU A 94 6.25 0.23 -3.90
C LEU A 94 6.55 1.30 -2.84
N LEU A 95 6.13 1.07 -1.60
CA LEU A 95 6.42 1.94 -0.47
C LEU A 95 7.56 1.39 0.40
N ALA A 96 8.33 0.43 -0.11
CA ALA A 96 9.36 -0.31 0.60
C ALA A 96 8.87 -1.03 1.88
N PHE A 97 7.56 -1.24 2.05
CA PHE A 97 7.02 -2.15 3.06
C PHE A 97 7.15 -3.58 2.55
N ARG A 98 8.16 -4.30 3.03
CA ARG A 98 8.11 -5.76 2.96
C ARG A 98 7.23 -6.26 4.10
N ARG A 99 6.19 -7.01 3.74
CA ARG A 99 5.74 -8.10 4.61
C ARG A 99 6.96 -9.00 4.76
N LEU A 100 7.44 -9.20 5.99
CA LEU A 100 8.35 -10.31 6.29
C LEU A 100 7.58 -11.58 5.96
N GLU A 101 7.67 -12.03 4.70
CA GLU A 101 7.48 -13.42 4.37
C GLU A 101 8.69 -14.11 5.00
N SER A 102 8.48 -14.81 6.11
CA SER A 102 9.41 -15.83 6.57
C SER A 102 9.37 -16.93 5.51
N ASP A 103 10.26 -16.84 4.53
CA ASP A 103 11.19 -17.89 4.05
C ASP A 103 12.06 -17.34 2.91
#